data_AF-A0AAW0GAW3-F1
#
_entry.id   AF-A0AAW0GAW3-F1
#
_cell.length_a   1.000
_cell.length_b   1.000
_cell.length_c   1.000
_cell.angle_alpha   90.00
_cell.angle_beta   90.00
_cell.angle_gamma   90.00
#
_symmetry.space_group_name_H-M   'P 1'
#
loop_
_entity.id
_entity.type
_entity.pdbx_description
1 polymer ?
#
loop_
_entity_poly.entity_id
_entity_poly.type
_entity_poly.pdbx_seq_one_letter_code
_entity_poly.pdbx_strand_id
1 'polypeptide(L)'
;MSSPILQTPYYTVSIHKHVVVVIELTQDATDATSDKRPSNIEKIVRDGTVNYYEEASPNTMNDWKKKLGKLLVDNVVKPQMESWGDKFKYKAKSFILLDFPGNYKLYHHYKGDQHIPRKDTYLIGSEHVAQFRSPYEFFLHVKWLMEGKPLKPDSTPACGCCYCDTSVTQSDISKRYNLGHISHKPKKKGRAPRPETAIPIPYKDYTKLNQSASTSAT
;
A
#
# COMPACT_ATOMS: atom_id res chain seq x y z
N MET A 1 -0.44 4.84 -30.13
CA MET A 1 -1.26 4.73 -28.91
C MET A 1 -2.69 4.43 -29.32
N SER A 2 -3.43 3.62 -28.57
CA SER A 2 -4.84 3.37 -28.86
C SER A 2 -5.67 4.63 -28.56
N SER A 3 -6.72 4.90 -29.33
CA SER A 3 -7.63 6.01 -29.06
C SER A 3 -8.27 5.89 -27.67
N PRO A 4 -8.46 7.01 -26.95
CA PRO A 4 -9.11 6.99 -25.65
C PRO A 4 -10.59 6.59 -25.78
N ILE A 5 -11.07 5.81 -24.83
CA ILE A 5 -12.50 5.47 -24.67
C ILE A 5 -13.21 6.44 -23.73
N LEU A 6 -12.46 7.16 -22.90
CA LEU A 6 -12.95 8.22 -22.04
C LEU A 6 -11.82 9.24 -21.85
N GLN A 7 -12.14 10.51 -21.90
CA GLN A 7 -11.20 11.60 -21.70
C GLN A 7 -11.88 12.70 -20.88
N THR A 8 -11.18 13.16 -19.84
CA THR A 8 -11.56 14.31 -19.01
C THR A 8 -10.40 15.29 -19.00
N PRO A 9 -10.57 16.49 -18.40
CA PRO A 9 -9.45 17.39 -18.14
C PRO A 9 -8.35 16.79 -17.26
N TYR A 10 -8.64 15.77 -16.45
CA TYR A 10 -7.73 15.28 -15.41
C TYR A 10 -7.17 13.88 -15.69
N TYR A 11 -7.82 13.09 -16.53
CA TYR A 11 -7.34 11.75 -16.87
C TYR A 11 -7.92 11.25 -18.21
N THR A 12 -7.24 10.28 -18.80
CA THR A 12 -7.69 9.53 -19.96
C THR A 12 -7.82 8.05 -19.62
N VAL A 13 -8.70 7.37 -20.34
CA VAL A 13 -8.85 5.92 -20.28
C VAL A 13 -8.75 5.38 -21.70
N SER A 14 -7.88 4.41 -21.91
CA SER A 14 -7.65 3.80 -23.22
C SER A 14 -7.59 2.28 -23.11
N ILE A 15 -7.72 1.60 -24.25
CA ILE A 15 -7.63 0.13 -24.31
C ILE A 15 -6.38 -0.26 -25.08
N HIS A 16 -5.46 -0.92 -24.40
CA HIS A 16 -4.23 -1.44 -24.98
C HIS A 16 -4.39 -2.93 -25.34
N LYS A 17 -3.98 -3.27 -26.57
CA LYS A 17 -3.98 -4.65 -27.10
C LYS A 17 -5.35 -5.36 -26.92
N HIS A 18 -6.44 -4.61 -26.95
CA HIS A 18 -7.82 -5.07 -26.75
C HIS A 18 -8.14 -5.78 -25.42
N VAL A 19 -7.20 -5.82 -24.46
CA VAL A 19 -7.37 -6.61 -23.22
C VAL A 19 -6.96 -5.89 -21.95
N VAL A 20 -6.28 -4.74 -22.05
CA VAL A 20 -5.85 -3.94 -20.89
C VAL A 20 -6.51 -2.58 -20.94
N VAL A 21 -7.23 -2.21 -19.89
CA VAL A 21 -7.72 -0.84 -19.71
C VAL A 21 -6.67 -0.09 -18.91
N VAL A 22 -6.22 1.02 -19.47
CA VAL A 22 -5.18 1.87 -18.91
C VAL A 22 -5.82 3.20 -18.52
N ILE A 23 -5.60 3.62 -17.28
CA ILE A 23 -5.98 4.93 -16.78
C ILE A 23 -4.70 5.75 -16.67
N GLU A 24 -4.66 6.90 -17.32
CA GLU A 24 -3.54 7.83 -17.27
C GLU A 24 -4.02 9.16 -16.71
N LEU A 25 -3.43 9.61 -15.61
CA LEU A 25 -3.70 10.94 -15.06
C LEU A 25 -2.88 11.97 -15.83
N THR A 26 -3.47 13.14 -16.04
CA THR A 26 -2.78 14.31 -16.57
C THR A 26 -1.72 14.82 -15.59
N GLN A 27 -0.76 15.61 -16.08
CA GLN A 27 0.31 16.15 -15.25
C GLN A 27 -0.21 17.03 -14.09
N ASP A 28 -1.34 17.72 -14.29
CA ASP A 28 -1.93 18.60 -13.28
C ASP A 28 -2.77 17.86 -12.23
N ALA A 29 -3.10 16.60 -12.46
CA ALA A 29 -3.85 15.74 -11.55
C ALA A 29 -2.93 15.18 -10.44
N THR A 30 -2.19 16.06 -9.77
CA THR A 30 -1.35 15.75 -8.61
C THR A 30 -1.40 16.85 -7.56
N ASP A 31 -1.27 16.47 -6.30
CA ASP A 31 -1.05 17.34 -5.14
C ASP A 31 0.35 17.13 -4.55
N ALA A 32 1.23 16.40 -5.25
CA ALA A 32 2.55 16.11 -4.75
C ALA A 32 3.57 17.20 -5.09
N THR A 33 4.44 17.47 -4.12
CA THR A 33 5.57 18.39 -4.25
C THR A 33 6.87 17.62 -4.36
N SER A 34 7.87 18.16 -5.08
CA SER A 34 9.17 17.50 -5.28
C SER A 34 9.94 17.25 -3.99
N ASP A 35 9.66 18.04 -2.96
CA ASP A 35 10.47 18.16 -1.75
C ASP A 35 10.06 17.18 -0.64
N LYS A 36 8.97 16.42 -0.83
CA LYS A 36 8.42 15.48 0.17
C LYS A 36 9.12 14.12 0.20
N ARG A 37 10.33 14.00 -0.35
CA ARG A 37 11.08 12.73 -0.35
C ARG A 37 11.59 12.39 1.06
N PRO A 38 11.66 11.11 1.44
CA PRO A 38 12.28 10.72 2.70
C PRO A 38 13.76 11.12 2.71
N SER A 39 14.25 11.59 3.86
CA SER A 39 15.64 12.03 4.02
C SER A 39 16.62 10.88 4.28
N ASN A 40 16.15 9.80 4.90
CA ASN A 40 16.94 8.62 5.24
C ASN A 40 16.90 7.58 4.11
N ILE A 41 17.52 7.89 2.97
CA ILE A 41 17.63 6.95 1.83
C ILE A 41 18.89 6.07 1.89
N GLU A 42 19.87 6.46 2.69
CA GLU A 42 21.10 5.68 2.86
C GLU A 42 20.92 4.61 3.93
N LYS A 43 21.39 3.39 3.63
CA LYS A 43 21.43 2.30 4.60
C LYS A 43 22.58 2.50 5.59
N ILE A 44 22.27 3.16 6.70
CA ILE A 44 23.19 3.32 7.83
C ILE A 44 22.81 2.32 8.93
N VAL A 45 23.78 1.52 9.38
CA VAL A 45 23.62 0.63 10.53
C VAL A 45 24.05 1.36 11.79
N ARG A 46 23.18 1.41 12.80
CA ARG A 46 23.48 1.94 14.14
C ARG A 46 23.01 0.93 15.18
N ASP A 47 23.93 0.50 16.05
CA ASP A 47 23.65 -0.46 17.12
C ASP A 47 22.97 -1.76 16.63
N GLY A 48 23.42 -2.26 15.47
CA GLY A 48 22.85 -3.47 14.84
C GLY A 48 21.47 -3.26 14.20
N THR A 49 20.96 -2.02 14.16
CA THR A 49 19.65 -1.69 13.57
C THR A 49 19.78 -0.81 12.34
N VAL A 50 18.76 -0.84 11.48
CA VAL A 50 18.63 -0.01 10.27
C VAL A 50 17.32 0.77 10.30
N ASN A 51 17.31 1.93 9.63
CA ASN A 51 16.12 2.75 9.41
C ASN A 51 16.28 3.57 8.13
N TYR A 52 15.90 3.01 6.98
CA TYR A 52 16.09 3.66 5.68
C TYR A 52 14.98 3.35 4.69
N TYR A 53 14.83 4.22 3.70
CA TYR A 53 13.92 4.08 2.57
C TYR A 53 14.70 3.71 1.30
N GLU A 54 14.10 2.84 0.50
CA GLU A 54 14.58 2.45 -0.82
C GLU A 54 13.42 2.57 -1.81
N GLU A 55 13.64 3.00 -3.05
CA GLU A 55 12.58 3.02 -4.05
C GLU A 55 12.07 1.58 -4.30
N ALA A 56 10.76 1.41 -4.38
CA ALA A 56 10.16 0.09 -4.48
C ALA A 56 10.47 -0.56 -5.84
N SER A 57 10.56 -1.88 -5.86
CA SER A 57 10.83 -2.62 -7.10
C SER A 57 9.70 -2.44 -8.14
N PRO A 58 9.98 -2.59 -9.44
CA PRO A 58 8.95 -2.56 -10.48
C PRO A 58 7.79 -3.52 -10.24
N ASN A 59 8.04 -4.67 -9.63
CA ASN A 59 6.99 -5.64 -9.29
C ASN A 59 6.03 -5.11 -8.23
N THR A 60 6.55 -4.47 -7.18
CA THR A 60 5.73 -3.83 -6.13
C THR A 60 4.92 -2.67 -6.70
N MET A 61 5.55 -1.83 -7.53
CA MET A 61 4.86 -0.73 -8.21
C MET A 61 3.74 -1.25 -9.12
N ASN A 62 4.00 -2.28 -9.92
CA ASN A 62 3.00 -2.88 -10.80
C ASN A 62 1.83 -3.51 -10.04
N ASP A 63 2.06 -4.11 -8.87
CA ASP A 63 0.99 -4.61 -8.00
C ASP A 63 0.09 -3.48 -7.48
N TRP A 64 0.70 -2.38 -7.01
CA TRP A 64 -0.04 -1.18 -6.61
C TRP A 64 -0.87 -0.61 -7.76
N LYS A 65 -0.25 -0.43 -8.93
CA LYS A 65 -0.90 0.14 -10.13
C LYS A 65 -2.06 -0.73 -10.64
N LYS A 66 -1.95 -2.06 -10.57
CA LYS A 66 -3.04 -2.99 -10.91
C LYS A 66 -4.21 -2.90 -9.92
N LYS A 67 -3.91 -2.84 -8.62
CA LYS A 67 -4.94 -2.71 -7.57
C LYS A 67 -5.68 -1.38 -7.74
N LEU A 68 -4.96 -0.27 -7.88
CA LEU A 68 -5.55 1.04 -8.14
C LEU A 68 -6.36 1.07 -9.43
N GLY A 69 -5.82 0.55 -10.53
CA GLY A 69 -6.52 0.48 -11.82
C GLY A 69 -7.87 -0.23 -11.72
N LYS A 70 -7.93 -1.38 -11.02
CA LYS A 70 -9.20 -2.07 -10.77
C LYS A 70 -10.18 -1.21 -9.96
N LEU A 71 -9.72 -0.61 -8.86
CA LEU A 71 -10.58 0.21 -8.00
C LEU A 71 -11.13 1.43 -8.73
N LEU A 72 -10.30 2.11 -9.51
CA LEU A 72 -10.68 3.27 -10.30
C LEU A 72 -11.67 2.91 -11.40
N VAL A 73 -11.48 1.77 -12.09
CA VAL A 73 -12.45 1.35 -13.11
C VAL A 73 -13.81 1.05 -12.50
N ASP A 74 -13.84 0.27 -11.41
CA ASP A 74 -15.10 -0.15 -10.79
C ASP A 74 -15.87 1.02 -10.15
N ASN A 75 -15.17 2.01 -9.61
CA ASN A 75 -15.79 3.05 -8.77
C ASN A 75 -15.74 4.47 -9.37
N VAL A 76 -15.05 4.68 -10.48
CA VAL A 76 -14.93 6.00 -11.14
C VAL A 76 -15.28 5.89 -12.62
N VAL A 77 -14.53 5.09 -13.39
CA VAL A 77 -14.70 5.04 -14.85
C VAL A 77 -16.07 4.50 -15.26
N LYS A 78 -16.49 3.35 -14.70
CA LYS A 78 -17.79 2.76 -15.03
C LYS A 78 -18.96 3.68 -14.67
N PRO A 79 -19.09 4.17 -13.40
CA PRO A 79 -20.15 5.12 -13.07
C PRO A 79 -20.16 6.38 -13.93
N GLN A 80 -18.98 6.91 -14.26
CA GLN A 80 -18.89 8.11 -15.10
C GLN A 80 -19.36 7.85 -16.53
N MET A 81 -18.94 6.75 -17.15
CA MET A 81 -19.44 6.38 -18.49
C MET A 81 -20.96 6.18 -18.49
N GLU A 82 -21.49 5.51 -17.46
CA GLU A 82 -22.93 5.30 -17.30
C GLU A 82 -23.70 6.62 -17.16
N SER A 83 -23.14 7.58 -16.41
CA SER A 83 -23.74 8.92 -16.26
C SER A 83 -23.78 9.71 -17.57
N TRP A 84 -22.90 9.38 -18.53
CA TRP A 84 -22.89 9.96 -19.87
C TRP A 84 -23.74 9.17 -20.88
N GLY A 85 -24.47 8.15 -20.42
CA GLY A 85 -25.31 7.30 -21.27
C GLY A 85 -24.54 6.21 -22.04
N ASP A 86 -23.26 5.98 -21.74
CA ASP A 86 -22.48 4.89 -22.33
C ASP A 86 -22.36 3.70 -21.36
N LYS A 87 -22.27 2.48 -21.89
CA LYS A 87 -22.08 1.26 -21.10
C LYS A 87 -20.65 0.78 -21.23
N PHE A 88 -20.03 0.47 -20.09
CA PHE A 88 -18.72 -0.16 -20.07
C PHE A 88 -18.78 -1.59 -20.63
N LYS A 89 -18.59 -1.74 -21.94
CA LYS A 89 -18.72 -3.01 -22.69
C LYS A 89 -17.43 -3.83 -22.79
N TYR A 90 -16.36 -3.38 -22.14
CA TYR A 90 -15.02 -3.93 -22.35
C TYR A 90 -14.72 -5.08 -21.38
N LYS A 91 -14.55 -6.29 -21.94
CA LYS A 91 -14.09 -7.49 -21.21
C LYS A 91 -12.57 -7.48 -21.07
N ALA A 92 -12.03 -6.51 -20.33
CA ALA A 92 -10.60 -6.42 -20.09
C ALA A 92 -10.11 -7.52 -19.14
N LYS A 93 -8.93 -8.07 -19.41
CA LYS A 93 -8.24 -9.04 -18.54
C LYS A 93 -7.55 -8.36 -17.35
N SER A 94 -7.23 -7.08 -17.49
CA SER A 94 -6.58 -6.29 -16.44
C SER A 94 -6.90 -4.81 -16.57
N PHE A 95 -6.91 -4.14 -15.42
CA PHE A 95 -7.09 -2.70 -15.29
C PHE A 95 -5.85 -2.15 -14.61
N ILE A 96 -5.20 -1.15 -15.20
CA ILE A 96 -3.98 -0.57 -14.64
C ILE A 96 -4.08 0.94 -14.59
N LEU A 97 -3.60 1.51 -13.49
CA LEU A 97 -3.13 2.89 -13.49
C LEU A 97 -1.78 2.91 -14.23
N LEU A 98 -1.60 3.75 -15.24
CA LEU A 98 -0.40 3.77 -16.08
C LEU A 98 0.83 4.07 -15.24
N ASP A 99 0.78 5.18 -14.50
CA ASP A 99 1.78 5.63 -13.54
C ASP A 99 1.12 6.32 -12.35
N PHE A 100 1.86 6.44 -11.25
CA PHE A 100 1.40 7.24 -10.11
C PHE A 100 1.26 8.72 -10.52
N PRO A 101 0.43 9.52 -9.82
CA PRO A 101 0.35 10.95 -10.11
C PRO A 101 1.74 11.62 -10.03
N GLY A 102 1.93 12.71 -10.76
CA GLY A 102 3.23 13.38 -10.86
C GLY A 102 3.88 13.61 -9.49
N ASN A 103 5.18 13.34 -9.37
CA ASN A 103 5.99 13.43 -8.14
C ASN A 103 5.68 12.43 -7.00
N TYR A 104 4.69 11.54 -7.14
CA TYR A 104 4.55 10.44 -6.20
C TYR A 104 5.60 9.35 -6.45
N LYS A 105 6.15 8.81 -5.38
CA LYS A 105 7.10 7.68 -5.40
C LYS A 105 6.73 6.63 -4.38
N LEU A 106 6.89 5.37 -4.77
CA LEU A 106 6.67 4.22 -3.90
C LEU A 106 8.01 3.79 -3.31
N TYR A 107 8.06 3.63 -1.99
CA TYR A 107 9.24 3.24 -1.25
C TYR A 107 9.01 1.97 -0.43
N HIS A 108 10.07 1.22 -0.21
CA HIS A 108 10.20 0.28 0.87
C HIS A 108 10.86 0.96 2.07
N HIS A 109 10.25 0.87 3.24
CA HIS A 109 10.86 1.31 4.50
C HIS A 109 11.36 0.09 5.27
N TYR A 110 12.66 0.06 5.52
CA TYR A 110 13.33 -0.98 6.30
C TYR A 110 13.64 -0.45 7.70
N LYS A 111 13.11 -1.12 8.72
CA LYS A 111 13.29 -0.71 10.13
C LYS A 111 13.52 -1.91 11.05
N GLY A 112 14.47 -1.81 11.97
CA GLY A 112 14.74 -2.80 13.02
C GLY A 112 16.09 -3.49 12.83
N ASP A 113 16.19 -4.76 13.23
CA ASP A 113 17.41 -5.56 13.11
C ASP A 113 17.98 -5.53 11.68
N GLN A 114 19.29 -5.35 11.54
CA GLN A 114 19.94 -5.20 10.23
C GLN A 114 19.89 -6.46 9.34
N HIS A 115 19.79 -7.65 9.93
CA HIS A 115 19.77 -8.91 9.22
C HIS A 115 18.34 -9.30 8.81
N ILE A 116 17.36 -8.91 9.63
CA ILE A 116 15.94 -9.20 9.39
C ILE A 116 15.10 -7.94 9.59
N PRO A 117 15.35 -6.86 8.81
CA PRO A 117 14.61 -5.63 8.99
C PRO A 117 13.15 -5.84 8.59
N ARG A 118 12.24 -5.27 9.37
CA ARG A 118 10.83 -5.18 8.99
C ARG A 118 10.73 -4.30 7.75
N LYS A 119 10.01 -4.78 6.74
CA LYS A 119 9.81 -4.12 5.44
C LYS A 119 8.37 -3.67 5.27
N ASP A 120 8.15 -2.37 5.26
CA ASP A 120 6.86 -1.76 4.89
C ASP A 120 6.93 -1.15 3.49
N THR A 121 5.77 -0.86 2.90
CA THR A 121 5.69 -0.16 1.60
C THR A 121 4.84 1.09 1.74
N TYR A 122 5.37 2.21 1.29
CA TYR A 122 4.75 3.53 1.44
C TYR A 122 4.76 4.29 0.12
N LEU A 123 3.62 4.86 -0.26
CA LEU A 123 3.53 5.82 -1.34
C LEU A 123 3.62 7.24 -0.75
N ILE A 124 4.58 8.02 -1.23
CA ILE A 124 4.94 9.34 -0.69
C ILE A 124 4.91 10.37 -1.82
N GLY A 125 4.44 11.58 -1.52
CA GLY A 125 4.47 12.70 -2.45
C GLY A 125 3.50 13.83 -2.07
N SER A 126 2.31 13.48 -1.58
CA SER A 126 1.23 14.42 -1.23
C SER A 126 1.70 15.57 -0.34
N GLU A 127 1.17 16.76 -0.60
CA GLU A 127 1.29 17.90 0.31
C GLU A 127 0.46 17.70 1.60
N HIS A 128 -0.67 17.00 1.50
CA HIS A 128 -1.64 16.82 2.58
C HIS A 128 -1.41 15.55 3.42
N VAL A 129 -0.80 14.52 2.84
CA VAL A 129 -0.64 13.19 3.48
C VAL A 129 0.83 12.79 3.50
N ALA A 130 1.36 12.50 4.69
CA ALA A 130 2.77 12.13 4.85
C ALA A 130 3.14 10.86 4.05
N GLN A 131 2.28 9.83 4.12
CA GLN A 131 2.48 8.57 3.38
C GLN A 131 1.19 7.74 3.36
N PHE A 132 0.93 7.04 2.25
CA PHE A 132 -0.11 6.01 2.15
C PHE A 132 0.52 4.62 2.28
N ARG A 133 -0.08 3.73 3.07
CA ARG A 133 0.51 2.41 3.39
C ARG A 133 -0.08 1.27 2.56
N SER A 134 -1.12 1.55 1.79
CA SER A 134 -1.69 0.59 0.85
C SER A 134 -2.38 1.28 -0.33
N PRO A 135 -2.58 0.56 -1.45
CA PRO A 135 -3.40 1.05 -2.57
C PRO A 135 -4.82 1.45 -2.13
N TYR A 136 -5.37 0.76 -1.12
CA TYR A 136 -6.73 0.99 -0.64
C TYR A 136 -6.86 2.27 0.18
N GLU A 137 -5.80 2.64 0.92
CA GLU A 137 -5.75 3.94 1.61
C GLU A 137 -5.56 5.09 0.60
N PHE A 138 -4.82 4.85 -0.50
CA PHE A 138 -4.59 5.86 -1.54
C PHE A 138 -5.76 6.03 -2.53
N PHE A 139 -6.60 5.01 -2.69
CA PHE A 139 -7.66 4.97 -3.72
C PHE A 139 -8.56 6.22 -3.73
N LEU A 140 -9.07 6.66 -2.58
CA LEU A 140 -9.94 7.85 -2.53
C LEU A 140 -9.18 9.15 -2.77
N HIS A 141 -7.87 9.17 -2.49
CA HIS A 141 -7.03 10.31 -2.80
C HIS A 141 -6.82 10.44 -4.30
N VAL A 142 -6.48 9.36 -5.00
CA VAL A 142 -6.37 9.39 -6.47
C VAL A 142 -7.71 9.67 -7.15
N LYS A 143 -8.83 9.20 -6.59
CA LYS A 143 -10.17 9.60 -7.06
C LYS A 143 -10.37 11.12 -6.95
N TRP A 144 -10.03 11.73 -5.82
CA TRP A 144 -10.09 13.19 -5.63
C TRP A 144 -9.18 13.95 -6.62
N LEU A 145 -8.00 13.41 -6.94
CA LEU A 145 -7.14 13.97 -7.99
C LEU A 145 -7.81 13.91 -9.38
N MET A 146 -8.45 12.79 -9.72
CA MET A 146 -9.19 12.61 -10.98
C MET A 146 -10.44 13.52 -11.08
N GLU A 147 -10.95 14.01 -9.95
CA GLU A 147 -12.06 14.96 -9.86
C GLU A 147 -11.59 16.43 -9.90
N GLY A 148 -10.30 16.68 -10.06
CA GLY A 148 -9.75 18.04 -10.18
C GLY A 148 -9.39 18.69 -8.85
N LYS A 149 -9.18 17.90 -7.79
CA LYS A 149 -8.77 18.38 -6.47
C LYS A 149 -9.74 19.40 -5.85
N PRO A 150 -11.06 19.16 -5.83
CA PRO A 150 -12.01 20.10 -5.25
C PRO A 150 -11.67 20.39 -3.78
N LEU A 151 -11.89 21.65 -3.36
CA LEU A 151 -11.72 22.11 -1.99
C LEU A 151 -13.09 22.33 -1.32
N LYS A 152 -13.12 22.19 0.00
CA LYS A 152 -14.24 22.61 0.85
C LYS A 152 -14.23 24.14 1.01
N PRO A 153 -15.30 24.76 1.53
CA PRO A 153 -15.36 26.22 1.75
C PRO A 153 -14.23 26.78 2.64
N ASP A 154 -13.66 25.95 3.51
CA ASP A 154 -12.53 26.29 4.39
C ASP A 154 -11.15 26.10 3.73
N SER A 155 -11.11 25.90 2.40
CA SER A 155 -9.89 25.62 1.62
C SER A 155 -9.19 24.30 1.94
N THR A 156 -9.81 23.39 2.70
CA THR A 156 -9.28 22.04 2.90
C THR A 156 -9.68 21.10 1.76
N PRO A 157 -8.92 20.02 1.48
CA PRO A 157 -9.28 19.06 0.45
C PRO A 157 -10.68 18.45 0.68
N ALA A 158 -11.54 18.48 -0.34
CA ALA A 158 -12.77 17.71 -0.37
C ALA A 158 -12.48 16.23 -0.72
N CYS A 159 -11.49 15.64 -0.05
CA CYS A 159 -11.02 14.28 -0.25
C CYS A 159 -11.59 13.36 0.84
N GLY A 160 -12.17 12.23 0.43
CA GLY A 160 -12.78 11.25 1.35
C GLY A 160 -11.83 10.17 1.85
N CYS A 161 -10.52 10.30 1.66
CA CYS A 161 -9.56 9.32 2.18
C CYS A 161 -9.41 9.48 3.71
N CYS A 162 -9.02 8.40 4.39
CA CYS A 162 -8.91 8.38 5.86
C CYS A 162 -7.82 9.29 6.45
N TYR A 163 -7.01 9.93 5.60
CA TYR A 163 -5.98 10.90 6.00
C TYR A 163 -6.46 12.34 5.85
N CYS A 164 -7.20 12.66 4.79
CA CYS A 164 -7.75 14.00 4.55
C CYS A 164 -9.06 14.22 5.31
N ASP A 165 -9.81 13.15 5.57
CA ASP A 165 -11.03 13.17 6.37
C ASP A 165 -10.87 12.20 7.56
N THR A 166 -10.52 12.77 8.71
CA THR A 166 -10.32 12.02 9.95
C THR A 166 -11.61 11.48 10.55
N SER A 167 -12.78 11.87 10.04
CA SER A 167 -14.07 11.33 10.49
C SER A 167 -14.36 9.93 9.91
N VAL A 168 -13.63 9.52 8.86
CA VAL A 168 -13.84 8.26 8.17
C VAL A 168 -12.64 7.33 8.36
N THR A 169 -12.88 6.11 8.82
CA THR A 169 -11.81 5.12 8.97
C THR A 169 -11.56 4.34 7.68
N GLN A 170 -10.35 3.77 7.53
CA GLN A 170 -10.06 2.84 6.42
C GLN A 170 -10.98 1.61 6.42
N SER A 171 -11.49 1.19 7.60
CA SER A 171 -12.43 0.08 7.68
C SER A 171 -13.79 0.44 7.07
N ASP A 172 -14.27 1.66 7.33
CA ASP A 172 -15.55 2.14 6.78
C ASP A 172 -15.46 2.32 5.27
N ILE A 173 -14.34 2.87 4.78
CA ILE A 173 -14.05 2.95 3.34
C ILE A 173 -14.05 1.55 2.72
N SER A 174 -13.37 0.59 3.36
CA SER A 174 -13.27 -0.77 2.83
C SER A 174 -14.65 -1.45 2.73
N LYS A 175 -15.53 -1.25 3.71
CA LYS A 175 -16.92 -1.72 3.66
C LYS A 175 -17.70 -1.06 2.54
N ARG A 176 -17.63 0.28 2.44
CA ARG A 176 -18.39 1.09 1.47
C ARG A 176 -18.05 0.73 0.03
N TYR A 177 -16.77 0.52 -0.27
CA TYR A 177 -16.28 0.24 -1.62
C TYR A 177 -16.02 -1.25 -1.88
N ASN A 178 -16.46 -2.13 -0.98
CA ASN A 178 -16.21 -3.57 -1.04
C ASN A 178 -14.72 -3.90 -1.31
N LEU A 179 -13.82 -3.12 -0.70
CA LEU A 179 -12.38 -3.36 -0.74
C LEU A 179 -12.16 -4.56 0.17
N GLY A 180 -12.01 -5.75 -0.43
CA GLY A 180 -11.95 -7.02 0.30
C GLY A 180 -11.14 -6.90 1.59
N HIS A 181 -11.68 -7.44 2.69
CA HIS A 181 -11.09 -7.34 4.02
C HIS A 181 -9.57 -7.62 3.96
N ILE A 182 -8.74 -6.61 4.22
CA ILE A 182 -7.37 -6.84 4.67
C ILE A 182 -7.53 -7.45 6.06
N SER A 183 -7.72 -8.76 6.13
CA SER A 183 -7.71 -9.48 7.38
C SER A 183 -6.28 -9.43 7.92
N HIS A 184 -5.97 -8.38 8.68
CA HIS A 184 -4.83 -8.38 9.60
C HIS A 184 -5.04 -9.33 10.78
N LYS A 185 -5.97 -10.29 10.69
CA LYS A 185 -5.93 -11.41 11.62
C LYS A 185 -4.64 -12.15 11.31
N PRO A 186 -3.68 -12.23 12.24
CA PRO A 186 -2.60 -13.19 12.06
C PRO A 186 -3.29 -14.52 11.78
N LYS A 187 -2.88 -15.21 10.72
CA LYS A 187 -3.21 -16.63 10.59
C LYS A 187 -2.71 -17.24 11.88
N LYS A 188 -3.61 -17.49 12.85
CA LYS A 188 -3.35 -18.47 13.89
C LYS A 188 -3.03 -19.72 13.10
N LYS A 189 -1.75 -20.05 12.93
CA LYS A 189 -1.35 -21.39 12.54
C LYS A 189 -2.09 -22.26 13.54
N GLY A 190 -3.09 -22.99 13.06
CA GLY A 190 -3.87 -23.87 13.90
C GLY A 190 -2.87 -24.66 14.73
N ARG A 191 -2.96 -24.53 16.05
CA ARG A 191 -2.20 -25.39 16.94
C ARG A 191 -2.68 -26.79 16.55
N ALA A 192 -1.82 -27.59 15.93
CA ALA A 192 -2.15 -28.98 15.65
C ALA A 192 -2.68 -29.60 16.96
N PRO A 193 -3.73 -30.43 16.92
CA PRO A 193 -4.14 -31.18 18.10
C PRO A 193 -2.92 -31.87 18.67
N ARG A 194 -2.63 -31.62 19.96
CA ARG A 194 -1.56 -32.30 20.66
C ARG A 194 -1.91 -33.80 20.62
N PRO A 195 -1.07 -34.68 20.04
CA PRO A 195 -1.31 -36.11 20.15
C PRO A 195 -1.34 -36.47 21.65
N GLU A 196 -2.35 -37.24 22.04
CA GLU A 196 -2.70 -37.59 23.42
C GLU A 196 -1.66 -38.47 24.12
N THR A 197 -0.57 -38.82 23.43
CA THR A 197 0.52 -39.65 23.93
C THR A 197 1.86 -38.91 23.86
N ALA A 198 1.95 -37.76 24.54
CA ALA A 198 3.24 -37.15 24.82
C ALA A 198 3.93 -37.93 25.96
N ILE A 199 4.84 -38.83 25.61
CA ILE A 199 5.77 -39.47 26.56
C ILE A 199 6.50 -38.34 27.32
N PRO A 200 6.51 -38.34 28.67
CA PRO A 200 7.18 -37.29 29.43
C PRO A 200 8.69 -37.38 29.18
N ILE A 201 9.24 -36.33 28.56
CA ILE A 201 10.68 -36.16 28.42
C ILE A 201 11.23 -35.90 29.83
N PRO A 202 12.16 -36.72 30.35
CA PRO A 202 12.79 -36.44 31.64
C PRO A 202 13.57 -35.12 31.51
N TYR A 203 13.25 -34.16 32.37
CA TYR A 203 13.98 -32.90 32.45
C TYR A 203 15.41 -33.20 32.89
N LYS A 204 16.42 -32.88 32.06
CA LYS A 204 17.81 -32.88 32.50
C LYS A 204 18.00 -31.68 33.41
N ASP A 205 18.19 -31.96 34.70
CA ASP A 205 18.50 -30.96 35.72
C ASP A 205 19.98 -30.59 35.62
N TYR A 206 20.28 -29.42 35.03
CA TYR A 206 21.64 -28.91 34.85
C TYR A 206 22.16 -28.15 36.08
N THR A 207 21.46 -28.16 37.20
CA THR A 207 21.85 -27.42 38.42
C THR A 207 23.09 -28.00 39.13
N LYS A 208 23.68 -29.09 38.61
CA LYS A 208 24.85 -29.77 39.22
C LYS A 208 26.19 -29.56 38.51
N LEU A 209 26.29 -28.69 37.50
CA LEU A 209 27.53 -28.53 36.72
C LEU A 209 28.61 -27.60 37.33
N ASN A 210 28.34 -26.93 38.47
CA ASN A 210 29.29 -25.95 39.05
C ASN A 210 29.85 -26.30 40.44
N GLN A 211 29.75 -27.56 40.91
CA GLN A 211 30.27 -27.93 42.24
C GLN A 211 31.63 -28.66 42.25
N SER A 212 32.28 -28.89 41.10
CA SER A 212 33.56 -29.61 41.04
C SER A 212 34.77 -28.74 40.69
N ALA A 213 34.74 -27.43 40.97
CA ALA A 213 35.85 -26.53 40.66
C ALA A 213 36.27 -25.67 41.86
N SER A 214 36.49 -26.28 43.02
CA SER A 214 37.25 -25.64 44.11
C SER A 214 37.50 -26.60 45.27
N THR A 215 38.56 -27.41 45.18
CA THR A 215 39.41 -27.81 46.33
C THR A 215 40.66 -28.54 45.82
N SER A 216 41.71 -27.78 45.55
CA SER A 216 43.09 -28.26 45.51
C SER A 216 44.00 -27.07 45.83
N ALA A 217 44.28 -26.84 47.12
CA ALA A 217 45.46 -26.11 47.57
C ALA A 217 45.64 -26.28 49.09
N THR A 218 46.73 -26.97 49.42
CA THR A 218 47.55 -26.93 50.66
C THR A 218 46.92 -27.29 51.99
#